data_AF-A0AAW6NKN4-F1
#
_entry.id   AF-A0AAW6NKN4-F1
#
_cell.length_a   1.000
_cell.length_b   1.000
_cell.length_c   1.000
_cell.angle_alpha   90.00
_cell.angle_beta   90.00
_cell.angle_gamma   90.00
#
_symmetry.space_group_name_H-M   'P 1'
#
loop_
_entity.id
_entity.type
_entity.pdbx_description
1 polymer ?
#
loop_
_entity_poly.entity_id
_entity_poly.type
_entity_poly.pdbx_seq_one_letter_code
_entity_poly.pdbx_strand_id
1 'polypeptide(L)'
;YIVRLAKDEPVKAYDENCVTLTGRCSKTRRPYLMKYERPPARVSGLDFSLNLNSFNIAGCYPIDEDYFAWSDATATGLQVNTSELHGVPGCPHCGNASAFALCSCGKLLCIDGPDDVICPWCETGLSFSNDGGNTNFDVNRGRG
;
A
#
# COMPACT_ATOMS: atom_id res chain seq x y z
N TYR A 1 -4.50 32.20 -35.20
CA TYR A 1 -4.45 30.76 -34.92
C TYR A 1 -4.74 30.59 -33.44
N ILE A 2 -5.92 30.06 -33.09
CA ILE A 2 -6.39 30.01 -31.70
C ILE A 2 -6.09 28.60 -31.19
N VAL A 3 -5.07 28.47 -30.36
CA VAL A 3 -4.76 27.20 -29.69
C VAL A 3 -5.78 27.04 -28.56
N ARG A 4 -6.71 26.10 -28.71
CA ARG A 4 -7.58 25.67 -27.61
C ARG A 4 -6.87 24.56 -26.85
N LEU A 5 -6.44 24.87 -25.63
CA LEU A 5 -6.06 23.83 -24.67
C LEU A 5 -7.26 22.91 -24.48
N ALA A 6 -7.03 21.61 -24.69
CA ALA A 6 -8.03 20.59 -24.47
C ALA A 6 -8.55 20.72 -23.04
N LYS A 7 -9.87 20.75 -22.91
CA LYS A 7 -10.63 20.73 -21.66
C LYS A 7 -9.95 19.81 -20.65
N ASP A 8 -9.43 20.37 -19.56
CA ASP A 8 -8.84 19.63 -18.44
C ASP A 8 -9.81 18.53 -18.02
N GLU A 9 -9.51 17.28 -18.39
CA GLU A 9 -10.05 16.13 -17.67
C GLU A 9 -9.60 16.29 -16.21
N PRO A 10 -10.46 16.03 -15.23
CA PRO A 10 -10.05 16.12 -13.84
C PRO A 10 -8.84 15.20 -13.68
N VAL A 11 -7.67 15.78 -13.41
CA VAL A 11 -6.44 15.02 -13.15
C VAL A 11 -6.78 14.05 -12.02
N LYS A 12 -6.93 12.77 -12.36
CA LYS A 12 -7.20 11.75 -11.34
C LYS A 12 -6.05 11.86 -10.34
N ALA A 13 -6.38 12.09 -9.08
CA ALA A 13 -5.39 12.33 -8.04
C ALA A 13 -4.55 11.07 -7.70
N TYR A 14 -4.76 9.97 -8.41
CA TYR A 14 -4.13 8.68 -8.21
C TYR A 14 -3.83 8.00 -9.55
N ASP A 15 -2.76 7.20 -9.57
CA ASP A 15 -2.43 6.33 -10.69
C ASP A 15 -3.39 5.12 -10.70
N GLU A 16 -3.98 4.80 -11.85
CA GLU A 16 -4.87 3.64 -12.02
C GLU A 16 -4.09 2.33 -12.24
N ASN A 17 -2.81 2.43 -12.56
CA ASN A 17 -1.92 1.31 -12.84
C ASN A 17 -1.08 0.90 -11.64
N CYS A 18 -0.93 1.75 -10.63
CA CYS A 18 -0.18 1.40 -9.44
C CYS A 18 -0.81 1.93 -8.14
N VAL A 19 -0.60 1.19 -7.06
CA VAL A 19 -1.00 1.54 -5.71
C VAL A 19 0.26 1.58 -4.86
N THR A 20 0.53 2.74 -4.26
CA THR A 20 1.61 2.90 -3.29
C THR A 20 1.00 2.98 -1.90
N LEU A 21 1.52 2.21 -0.95
CA LEU A 21 1.11 2.22 0.45
C LEU A 21 2.33 2.50 1.32
N THR A 22 2.13 3.21 2.44
CA THR A 22 3.22 3.53 3.37
C THR A 22 3.03 2.80 4.68
N GLY A 23 4.10 2.16 5.16
CA GLY A 23 4.17 1.56 6.48
C GLY A 23 5.41 1.98 7.24
N ARG A 24 5.49 1.60 8.51
CA ARG A 24 6.67 1.83 9.35
C ARG A 24 7.03 0.56 10.11
N CYS A 25 8.33 0.30 10.19
CA CYS A 25 8.83 -0.90 10.84
C CYS A 25 8.54 -0.86 12.36
N SER A 26 7.98 -1.93 12.91
CA SER A 26 7.71 -2.03 14.35
C SER A 26 8.99 -2.08 15.20
N LYS A 27 10.08 -2.65 14.67
CA LYS A 27 11.37 -2.77 15.36
C LYS A 27 12.25 -1.52 15.22
N THR A 28 12.53 -1.10 13.99
CA THR A 28 13.47 0.02 13.71
C THR A 28 12.79 1.38 13.67
N ARG A 29 11.45 1.41 13.66
CA ARG A 29 10.65 2.61 13.41
C ARG A 29 10.96 3.31 12.09
N ARG A 30 11.66 2.69 11.14
CA ARG A 30 11.93 3.31 9.84
C ARG A 30 10.76 3.13 8.85
N PRO A 31 10.44 4.14 8.03
CA PRO A 31 9.35 4.05 7.06
C PRO A 31 9.72 3.19 5.85
N TYR A 32 8.70 2.67 5.16
CA TYR A 32 8.85 1.90 3.93
C TYR A 32 7.64 2.11 3.02
N LEU A 33 7.83 1.87 1.72
CA LEU A 33 6.77 1.90 0.71
C LEU A 33 6.52 0.50 0.17
N MET A 34 5.25 0.13 0.06
CA MET A 34 4.80 -1.05 -0.67
C MET A 34 4.18 -0.58 -1.97
N LYS A 35 4.66 -1.09 -3.09
CA LYS A 35 4.15 -0.76 -4.42
C LYS A 35 3.45 -1.98 -5.00
N TYR A 36 2.23 -1.79 -5.45
CA TYR A 36 1.46 -2.76 -6.20
C TYR A 36 1.22 -2.23 -7.61
N GLU A 37 1.29 -3.10 -8.60
CA GLU A 37 1.13 -2.77 -10.02
C GLU A 37 0.07 -3.65 -10.67
N ARG A 38 -0.67 -3.07 -11.61
CA ARG A 38 -1.67 -3.78 -12.38
C ARG A 38 -0.96 -4.66 -13.42
N PRO A 39 -1.30 -5.95 -13.55
CA PRO A 39 -0.73 -6.78 -14.59
C PRO A 39 -1.10 -6.22 -15.99
N PRO A 40 -0.21 -6.38 -17.00
CA PRO A 40 -0.47 -5.84 -18.33
C PRO A 40 -1.74 -6.47 -18.93
N ALA A 41 -2.63 -5.63 -19.44
CA ALA A 41 -3.96 -6.02 -19.91
C ALA A 41 -3.99 -6.96 -21.12
N ARG A 42 -2.83 -7.23 -21.75
CA ARG A 42 -2.71 -8.05 -22.96
C ARG A 42 -1.55 -9.03 -22.80
N VAL A 43 -1.84 -10.23 -22.33
CA VAL A 43 -0.96 -11.38 -22.57
C VAL A 43 -1.54 -12.12 -23.77
N SER A 44 -1.00 -11.87 -24.97
CA SER A 44 -1.39 -12.59 -26.18
C SER A 44 -1.06 -14.08 -26.00
N GLY A 45 -2.07 -14.94 -25.93
CA GLY A 45 -1.91 -16.39 -26.13
C GLY A 45 -2.43 -17.33 -25.04
N LEU A 46 -3.01 -16.84 -23.94
CA LEU A 46 -3.58 -17.71 -22.89
C LEU A 46 -4.98 -17.23 -22.50
N ASP A 47 -5.95 -18.14 -22.60
CA ASP A 47 -7.37 -17.97 -22.25
C ASP A 47 -7.58 -17.95 -20.72
N PHE A 48 -6.83 -17.10 -20.03
CA PHE A 48 -6.97 -16.88 -18.60
C PHE A 48 -7.76 -15.59 -18.40
N SER A 49 -8.90 -15.68 -17.72
CA SER A 49 -9.61 -14.54 -17.15
C SER A 49 -8.70 -13.90 -16.10
N LEU A 50 -7.75 -13.08 -16.54
CA LEU A 50 -6.97 -12.23 -15.66
C LEU A 50 -7.98 -11.27 -15.04
N ASN A 51 -8.11 -11.32 -13.73
CA ASN A 51 -8.86 -10.29 -13.00
C ASN A 51 -8.11 -8.97 -13.22
N LEU A 52 -8.51 -8.24 -14.26
CA LEU A 52 -7.93 -6.95 -14.62
C LEU A 52 -8.21 -5.88 -13.57
N ASN A 53 -8.89 -6.21 -12.48
CA ASN A 53 -9.23 -5.30 -11.40
C ASN A 53 -8.34 -5.42 -10.16
N SER A 54 -7.33 -6.30 -10.19
CA SER A 54 -6.42 -6.46 -9.07
C SER A 54 -4.99 -5.98 -9.36
N PHE A 55 -4.27 -5.65 -8.28
CA PHE A 55 -2.90 -5.19 -8.28
C PHE A 55 -2.02 -6.23 -7.59
N ASN A 56 -0.91 -6.60 -8.23
CA ASN A 56 0.06 -7.53 -7.68
C ASN A 56 1.18 -6.77 -6.99
N ILE A 57 1.72 -7.32 -5.91
CA ILE A 57 2.89 -6.76 -5.23
C ILE A 57 4.07 -6.66 -6.22
N ALA A 58 4.56 -5.45 -6.43
CA ALA A 58 5.75 -5.18 -7.24
C ALA A 58 7.00 -5.13 -6.35
N GLY A 59 6.87 -4.64 -5.11
CA GLY A 59 7.97 -4.65 -4.16
C GLY A 59 7.71 -3.84 -2.88
N CYS A 60 8.63 -3.96 -1.94
CA CYS A 60 8.66 -3.20 -0.70
C CYS A 60 10.03 -2.55 -0.50
N TYR A 61 10.04 -1.24 -0.37
CA TYR A 61 11.25 -0.42 -0.47
C TYR A 61 11.47 0.37 0.82
N PRO A 62 12.68 0.34 1.40
CA PRO A 62 13.02 1.23 2.50
C PRO A 62 13.03 2.67 2.01
N ILE A 63 12.49 3.58 2.82
CA ILE A 63 12.57 5.02 2.59
C ILE A 63 13.04 5.72 3.87
N ASP A 64 13.48 6.95 3.71
CA ASP A 64 13.83 7.83 4.83
C ASP A 64 12.65 8.76 5.19
N GLU A 65 12.73 9.39 6.35
CA GLU A 65 11.69 10.30 6.86
C GLU A 65 11.42 11.49 5.93
N ASP A 66 12.44 11.93 5.19
CA ASP A 66 12.36 13.03 4.23
C ASP A 66 11.28 12.83 3.16
N TYR A 67 10.92 11.57 2.90
CA TYR A 67 9.78 11.22 2.04
C TYR A 67 8.49 11.92 2.48
N PHE A 68 8.21 11.98 3.78
CA PHE A 68 6.99 12.62 4.31
C PHE A 68 7.04 14.14 4.20
N ALA A 69 8.23 14.74 4.19
CA ALA A 69 8.38 16.18 3.98
C ALA A 69 8.09 16.58 2.53
N TRP A 70 8.36 15.67 1.58
CA TRP A 70 8.14 15.90 0.15
C TRP A 70 6.77 15.40 -0.32
N SER A 71 6.13 14.54 0.47
CA SER A 71 4.80 14.02 0.21
C SER A 71 3.74 14.90 0.84
N ASP A 72 2.74 15.31 0.06
CA ASP A 72 1.63 16.10 0.58
C ASP A 72 0.78 15.31 1.58
N ALA A 73 0.67 15.80 2.82
CA ALA A 73 -0.10 15.18 3.89
C ALA A 73 -1.63 15.24 3.67
N THR A 74 -2.10 16.06 2.73
CA THR A 74 -3.53 16.23 2.42
C THR A 74 -4.13 15.12 1.56
N ALA A 75 -3.33 14.14 1.12
CA ALA A 75 -3.76 12.96 0.37
C ALA A 75 -4.56 11.93 1.20
N THR A 76 -5.14 12.35 2.32
CA THR A 76 -6.08 11.59 3.14
C THR A 76 -7.44 11.50 2.44
N GLY A 77 -7.65 10.46 1.63
CA GLY A 77 -8.98 10.20 1.03
C GLY A 77 -9.00 9.15 -0.05
N LEU A 78 -7.84 8.80 -0.61
CA LEU A 78 -7.73 7.72 -1.58
C LEU A 78 -7.48 6.41 -0.86
N GLN A 79 -8.45 5.51 -0.91
CA GLN A 79 -8.36 4.18 -0.34
C GLN A 79 -8.35 3.12 -1.43
N VAL A 80 -7.79 1.96 -1.11
CA VAL A 80 -7.88 0.75 -1.91
C VAL A 80 -8.37 -0.38 -1.01
N ASN A 81 -9.24 -1.23 -1.54
CA ASN A 81 -9.70 -2.37 -0.79
C ASN A 81 -8.64 -3.49 -0.83
N THR A 82 -8.38 -4.17 0.28
CA THR A 82 -7.43 -5.28 0.32
C THR A 82 -7.79 -6.44 -0.60
N SER A 83 -9.07 -6.58 -1.00
CA SER A 83 -9.48 -7.58 -2.00
C SER A 83 -8.88 -7.37 -3.39
N GLU A 84 -8.49 -6.14 -3.70
CA GLU A 84 -7.85 -5.78 -4.97
C GLU A 84 -6.33 -5.98 -4.90
N LEU A 85 -5.76 -6.25 -3.73
CA LEU A 85 -4.32 -6.35 -3.53
C LEU A 85 -3.89 -7.81 -3.38
N HIS A 86 -2.95 -8.24 -4.23
CA HIS A 86 -2.40 -9.58 -4.20
C HIS A 86 -0.94 -9.59 -3.77
N GLY A 87 -0.66 -10.38 -2.74
CA GLY A 87 0.66 -10.55 -2.17
C GLY A 87 0.93 -9.63 -1.00
N VAL A 88 1.71 -10.16 -0.05
CA VAL A 88 2.12 -9.45 1.16
C VAL A 88 3.64 -9.50 1.22
N PRO A 89 4.34 -8.36 1.14
CA PRO A 89 5.80 -8.35 1.23
C PRO A 89 6.26 -8.43 2.69
N GLY A 90 7.48 -8.92 2.89
CA GLY A 90 8.18 -8.81 4.18
C GLY A 90 8.72 -7.41 4.45
N CYS A 91 9.12 -7.14 5.69
CA CYS A 91 9.68 -5.85 6.08
C CYS A 91 11.11 -5.67 5.54
N PRO A 92 11.41 -4.60 4.78
CA PRO A 92 12.74 -4.39 4.22
C PRO A 92 13.79 -3.97 5.25
N HIS A 93 13.37 -3.57 6.46
CA HIS A 93 14.28 -3.09 7.51
C HIS A 93 14.67 -4.16 8.52
N CYS A 94 13.74 -5.05 8.89
CA CYS A 94 13.94 -5.99 10.00
C CYS A 94 13.64 -7.45 9.66
N GLY A 95 13.19 -7.74 8.44
CA GLY A 95 12.94 -9.10 7.99
C GLY A 95 11.66 -9.75 8.52
N ASN A 96 10.81 -9.03 9.26
CA ASN A 96 9.49 -9.52 9.67
C ASN A 96 8.69 -10.05 8.46
N ALA A 97 7.96 -11.15 8.66
CA ALA A 97 7.26 -11.87 7.59
C ALA A 97 6.22 -11.03 6.82
N SER A 98 5.53 -10.11 7.49
CA SER A 98 4.54 -9.23 6.86
C SER A 98 4.84 -7.76 7.14
N ALA A 99 4.79 -6.93 6.10
CA ALA A 99 4.83 -5.47 6.17
C ALA A 99 3.41 -4.83 6.10
N PHE A 100 2.36 -5.64 6.13
CA PHE A 100 0.98 -5.25 5.84
C PHE A 100 0.04 -5.55 7.01
N ALA A 101 0.39 -5.11 8.23
CA ALA A 101 -0.55 -5.12 9.33
C ALA A 101 -1.16 -3.72 9.49
N LEU A 102 -2.48 -3.63 9.67
CA LEU A 102 -3.17 -2.35 9.84
C LEU A 102 -3.43 -2.07 11.32
N CYS A 103 -2.96 -0.92 11.82
CA CYS A 103 -3.33 -0.43 13.14
C CYS A 103 -4.71 0.24 13.11
N SER A 104 -5.39 0.28 14.26
CA SER A 104 -6.60 1.08 14.48
C SER A 104 -6.44 2.58 14.18
N CYS A 105 -5.21 3.11 14.15
CA CYS A 105 -4.93 4.48 13.70
C CYS A 105 -4.94 4.66 12.16
N GLY A 106 -5.18 3.59 11.39
CA GLY A 106 -5.28 3.62 9.93
C GLY A 106 -3.92 3.61 9.20
N LYS A 107 -2.82 3.32 9.91
CA LYS A 107 -1.46 3.22 9.36
C LYS A 107 -0.96 1.78 9.36
N LEU A 108 -0.13 1.45 8.36
CA LEU A 108 0.44 0.12 8.21
C LEU A 108 1.74 -0.04 9.00
N LEU A 109 1.99 -1.25 9.51
CA LEU A 109 3.21 -1.64 10.18
C LEU A 109 3.59 -3.08 9.85
N CYS A 110 4.83 -3.46 10.18
CA CYS A 110 5.28 -4.83 10.01
C CYS A 110 5.11 -5.69 11.27
N ILE A 111 4.81 -6.97 11.07
CA ILE A 111 4.61 -7.98 12.11
C ILE A 111 5.25 -9.31 11.71
N ASP A 112 5.55 -10.15 12.68
CA ASP A 112 6.22 -11.43 12.48
C ASP A 112 5.36 -12.59 13.01
N GLY A 113 4.08 -12.61 12.61
CA GLY A 113 3.09 -13.57 13.11
C GLY A 113 2.18 -12.97 14.19
N PRO A 114 1.47 -13.82 14.95
CA PRO A 114 0.52 -13.42 16.00
C PRO A 114 1.26 -13.00 17.27
N ASP A 115 1.91 -11.84 17.21
CA ASP A 115 2.61 -11.25 18.34
C ASP A 115 1.95 -9.92 18.76
N ASP A 116 2.12 -9.59 20.04
CA ASP A 116 1.86 -8.25 20.55
C ASP A 116 2.90 -7.29 19.99
N VAL A 117 2.43 -6.23 19.34
CA VAL A 117 3.29 -5.23 18.71
C VAL A 117 2.85 -3.83 19.10
N ILE A 118 3.81 -2.97 19.37
CA ILE A 118 3.56 -1.55 19.62
C ILE A 118 3.54 -0.83 18.27
N CYS A 119 2.43 -0.15 17.97
CA CYS A 119 2.31 0.62 16.74
C CYS A 119 3.41 1.69 16.68
N PRO A 120 4.28 1.69 15.65
CA PRO A 120 5.36 2.67 15.54
C PRO A 120 4.86 4.07 15.14
N TRP A 121 3.55 4.24 14.92
CA TRP A 121 2.92 5.50 14.56
C TRP A 121 2.22 6.20 15.73
N CYS A 122 1.44 5.46 16.52
CA CYS A 122 0.61 6.01 17.60
C CYS A 122 0.91 5.41 18.97
N GLU A 123 1.92 4.55 19.06
CA GLU A 123 2.41 3.93 20.31
C GLU A 123 1.40 3.04 21.05
N THR A 124 0.27 2.73 20.42
CA THR A 124 -0.74 1.82 20.97
C THR A 124 -0.29 0.36 20.79
N GLY A 125 -0.44 -0.44 21.85
CA GLY A 125 -0.25 -1.89 21.78
C GLY A 125 -1.36 -2.56 20.97
N LEU A 126 -0.99 -3.47 20.09
CA LEU A 126 -1.88 -4.21 19.20
C LEU A 126 -1.59 -5.70 19.34
N SER A 127 -2.64 -6.52 19.35
CA SER A 127 -2.54 -7.97 19.27
C SER A 127 -3.20 -8.39 17.96
N PHE A 128 -2.45 -9.09 17.11
CA PHE A 128 -2.98 -9.59 15.83
C PHE A 128 -3.37 -11.06 15.96
N SER A 129 -4.65 -11.34 15.74
CA SER A 129 -5.17 -12.70 15.62
C SER A 129 -5.19 -13.12 14.15
N ASN A 130 -4.77 -14.35 13.87
CA ASN A 130 -4.83 -14.89 12.52
C ASN A 130 -6.26 -15.37 12.21
N ASP A 131 -7.16 -14.46 11.82
CA ASP A 131 -8.58 -14.77 11.53
C ASP A 131 -8.81 -15.48 10.16
N GLY A 132 -7.83 -16.24 9.68
CA GLY A 132 -7.99 -17.05 8.47
C GLY A 132 -8.08 -16.26 7.16
N GLY A 133 -7.66 -15.00 7.13
CA GLY A 133 -7.39 -14.24 5.90
C GLY A 133 -8.63 -13.78 5.11
N ASN A 134 -9.82 -13.79 5.72
CA ASN A 134 -11.08 -13.46 5.03
C ASN A 134 -11.65 -12.07 5.41
N THR A 135 -10.80 -11.18 5.92
CA THR A 135 -11.20 -9.82 6.31
C THR A 135 -10.72 -8.83 5.25
N ASN A 136 -11.68 -8.28 4.52
CA ASN A 136 -11.43 -7.24 3.52
C ASN A 136 -11.62 -5.89 4.20
N PHE A 137 -10.65 -5.00 4.06
CA PHE A 137 -10.70 -3.66 4.65
C PHE A 137 -10.06 -2.65 3.71
N ASP A 138 -10.39 -1.39 3.93
CA ASP A 138 -9.86 -0.29 3.12
C ASP A 138 -8.56 0.25 3.71
N VAL A 139 -7.59 0.49 2.83
CA VAL A 139 -6.25 0.96 3.19
C VAL A 139 -5.95 2.27 2.49
N ASN A 140 -5.45 3.24 3.26
CA ASN A 140 -5.09 4.54 2.71
C ASN A 140 -3.90 4.43 1.74
N ARG A 141 -4.09 4.96 0.53
CA ARG A 141 -3.06 5.05 -0.50
C ARG A 141 -2.12 6.22 -0.20
N GLY A 142 -0.82 5.99 -0.35
CA GLY A 142 0.17 7.03 -0.54
C GLY A 142 0.20 7.50 -2.00
N ARG A 143 0.88 8.63 -2.26
CA ARG A 143 1.24 9.00 -3.64
C ARG A 143 2.52 8.27 -4.06
N GLY A 144 2.64 7.97 -5.35
CA GLY A 144 3.82 7.41 -6.00
C GLY A 144 4.06 8.10 -7.32
#